data_AF-A0A956EU37-F1
#
_entry.id   AF-A0A956EU37-F1
#
_cell.length_a   1.000
_cell.length_b   1.000
_cell.length_c   1.000
_cell.angle_alpha   90.00
_cell.angle_beta   90.00
_cell.angle_gamma   90.00
#
_symmetry.space_group_name_H-M   'P 1'
#
loop_
_entity.id
_entity.type
_entity.pdbx_description
1 polymer ?
#
loop_
_entity_poly.entity_id
_entity_poly.type
_entity_poly.pdbx_seq_one_letter_code
_entity_poly.pdbx_strand_id
1 'polypeptide(L)'
;ISAAVGFLALFGVATLNGVVLLAAARQRQQNGESRASASLNAARDRLRPVVTTALVAALGFVPMALATGTGSEVQRPLATVVIGGLVTATLATLLALPALFARFGGDVNEDSAASGST
;
A
#
# COMPACT_ATOMS: atom_id res chain seq x y z
N ILE A 1 1.41 25.00 -3.99
CA ILE A 1 0.53 24.16 -4.85
C ILE A 1 1.22 22.85 -5.25
N SER A 2 2.46 22.85 -5.75
CA SER A 2 3.17 21.63 -6.20
C SER A 2 3.31 20.51 -5.17
N ALA A 3 3.55 20.83 -3.88
CA ALA A 3 3.59 19.82 -2.82
C ALA A 3 2.23 19.14 -2.57
N ALA A 4 1.12 19.87 -2.74
CA ALA A 4 -0.23 19.32 -2.57
C ALA A 4 -0.58 18.31 -3.68
N VAL A 5 -0.12 18.56 -4.91
CA VAL A 5 -0.28 17.62 -6.04
C VAL A 5 0.49 16.33 -5.78
N GLY A 6 1.74 16.42 -5.31
CA GLY A 6 2.54 15.24 -4.94
C GLY A 6 1.89 14.44 -3.81
N PHE A 7 1.37 15.11 -2.79
CA PHE A 7 0.65 14.45 -1.69
C PHE A 7 -0.62 13.73 -2.15
N LEU A 8 -1.45 14.37 -2.99
CA LEU A 8 -2.66 13.76 -3.55
C LEU A 8 -2.35 12.53 -4.40
N ALA A 9 -1.31 12.59 -5.24
CA ALA A 9 -0.88 11.45 -6.04
C ALA A 9 -0.47 10.26 -5.16
N LEU A 10 0.32 10.53 -4.10
CA LEU A 10 0.74 9.50 -3.14
C LEU A 10 -0.43 8.91 -2.35
N PHE A 11 -1.38 9.75 -1.95
CA PHE A 11 -2.59 9.30 -1.27
C PHE A 11 -3.42 8.34 -2.14
N GLY A 12 -3.55 8.64 -3.44
CA GLY A 12 -4.19 7.75 -4.40
C GLY A 12 -3.47 6.39 -4.52
N VAL A 13 -2.14 6.41 -4.65
CA VAL A 13 -1.32 5.17 -4.69
C VAL A 13 -1.47 4.36 -3.41
N ALA A 14 -1.43 5.01 -2.24
CA ALA A 14 -1.59 4.35 -0.95
C ALA A 14 -2.98 3.71 -0.81
N THR A 15 -4.03 4.43 -1.20
CA THR A 15 -5.41 3.93 -1.17
C THR A 15 -5.58 2.73 -2.10
N LEU A 16 -5.06 2.81 -3.32
CA LEU A 16 -5.10 1.70 -4.27
C LEU A 16 -4.39 0.47 -3.72
N ASN A 17 -3.17 0.63 -3.21
CA ASN A 17 -2.39 -0.45 -2.60
C ASN A 17 -3.13 -1.09 -1.41
N GLY A 18 -3.79 -0.28 -0.58
CA GLY A 18 -4.57 -0.75 0.57
C GLY A 18 -5.82 -1.55 0.18
N VAL A 19 -6.62 -1.03 -0.76
CA VAL A 19 -7.84 -1.71 -1.25
C VAL A 19 -7.47 -3.05 -1.90
N VAL A 20 -6.43 -3.05 -2.70
CA VAL A 20 -5.95 -4.22 -3.44
C VAL A 20 -5.37 -5.30 -2.50
N LEU A 21 -4.72 -4.90 -1.40
CA LEU A 21 -4.30 -5.81 -0.34
C LEU A 21 -5.50 -6.41 0.41
N LEU A 22 -6.48 -5.57 0.78
CA LEU A 22 -7.68 -6.01 1.49
C LEU A 22 -8.51 -6.99 0.68
N ALA A 23 -8.67 -6.74 -0.63
CA ALA A 23 -9.34 -7.65 -1.54
C ALA A 23 -8.63 -9.02 -1.61
N ALA A 24 -7.28 -9.02 -1.68
CA ALA A 24 -6.50 -10.25 -1.67
C ALA A 24 -6.61 -11.02 -0.35
N ALA A 25 -6.60 -10.32 0.79
CA ALA A 25 -6.77 -10.94 2.11
C ALA A 25 -8.18 -11.55 2.26
N ARG A 26 -9.23 -10.85 1.82
CA ARG A 26 -10.61 -11.37 1.82
C ARG A 26 -10.76 -12.60 0.92
N GLN A 27 -10.18 -12.57 -0.29
CA GLN A 27 -10.21 -13.72 -1.19
C GLN A 27 -9.58 -14.95 -0.55
N ARG A 28 -8.46 -14.79 0.17
CA ARG A 28 -7.80 -15.88 0.88
C ARG A 28 -8.62 -16.42 2.05
N GLN A 29 -9.29 -15.55 2.79
CA GLN A 29 -10.22 -15.99 3.83
C GLN A 29 -11.39 -16.80 3.25
N GLN A 30 -11.94 -16.39 2.11
CA GLN A 30 -12.99 -17.15 1.42
C GLN A 30 -12.50 -18.52 0.96
N ASN A 31 -11.19 -18.67 0.71
CA ASN A 31 -10.56 -19.94 0.37
C ASN A 31 -10.20 -20.79 1.61
N GLY A 32 -10.60 -20.37 2.83
CA GLY A 32 -10.40 -21.11 4.07
C GLY A 32 -9.13 -20.77 4.86
N GLU A 33 -8.33 -19.78 4.44
CA GLU A 33 -7.18 -19.33 5.24
C GLU A 33 -7.64 -18.57 6.49
N SER A 34 -6.98 -18.83 7.64
CA SER A 34 -7.24 -18.08 8.87
C SER A 34 -6.91 -16.60 8.68
N ARG A 35 -7.58 -15.69 9.42
CA ARG A 35 -7.38 -14.23 9.27
C ARG A 35 -5.92 -13.79 9.27
N ALA A 36 -5.15 -14.35 10.20
CA ALA A 36 -3.74 -14.03 10.37
C ALA A 36 -2.89 -14.54 9.20
N SER A 37 -3.18 -15.73 8.68
CA SER A 37 -2.44 -16.30 7.55
C SER A 37 -2.81 -15.61 6.23
N ALA A 38 -4.11 -15.35 6.01
CA ALA A 38 -4.61 -14.63 4.85
C ALA A 38 -4.02 -13.21 4.73
N SER A 39 -3.95 -12.45 5.83
CA SER A 39 -3.38 -11.10 5.83
C SER A 39 -1.87 -11.11 5.60
N LEU A 40 -1.16 -12.04 6.23
CA LEU A 40 0.29 -12.18 6.08
C LEU A 40 0.68 -12.60 4.66
N ASN A 41 -0.03 -13.58 4.09
CA ASN A 41 0.20 -14.05 2.73
C ASN A 41 -0.17 -12.97 1.70
N ALA A 42 -1.28 -12.26 1.90
CA ALA A 42 -1.63 -11.11 1.07
C ALA A 42 -0.57 -9.98 1.16
N ALA A 43 -0.03 -9.70 2.35
CA ALA A 43 1.03 -8.71 2.52
C ALA A 43 2.33 -9.12 1.82
N ARG A 44 2.71 -10.41 1.90
CA ARG A 44 3.88 -10.95 1.18
C ARG A 44 3.75 -10.81 -0.33
N ASP A 45 2.59 -11.10 -0.90
CA ASP A 45 2.37 -10.97 -2.34
C ASP A 45 2.45 -9.52 -2.81
N ARG A 46 2.10 -8.57 -1.95
CA ARG A 46 2.15 -7.13 -2.26
C ARG A 46 3.52 -6.51 -2.01
N LEU A 47 4.36 -7.11 -1.18
CA LEU A 47 5.72 -6.63 -0.91
C LEU A 47 6.52 -6.45 -2.21
N ARG A 48 6.46 -7.43 -3.12
CA ARG A 48 7.16 -7.38 -4.42
C ARG A 48 6.70 -6.21 -5.30
N PRO A 49 5.42 -6.10 -5.67
CA PRO A 49 4.91 -4.95 -6.42
C PRO A 49 5.21 -3.58 -5.80
N VAL A 50 5.04 -3.42 -4.48
CA VAL A 50 5.24 -2.13 -3.80
C VAL A 50 6.71 -1.73 -3.78
N VAL A 51 7.62 -2.67 -3.51
CA VAL A 51 9.07 -2.40 -3.55
C VAL A 51 9.51 -2.03 -4.96
N THR A 52 9.06 -2.76 -5.99
CA THR A 52 9.43 -2.46 -7.37
C THR A 52 8.98 -1.05 -7.80
N THR A 53 7.75 -0.65 -7.49
CA THR A 53 7.26 0.69 -7.84
C THR A 53 7.96 1.79 -7.04
N ALA A 54 8.26 1.53 -5.76
CA ALA A 54 9.05 2.45 -4.94
C ALA A 54 10.48 2.64 -5.47
N LEU A 55 11.14 1.56 -5.90
CA LEU A 55 12.47 1.62 -6.49
C LEU A 55 12.46 2.38 -7.83
N VAL A 56 11.51 2.09 -8.71
CA VAL A 56 11.35 2.79 -10.00
C VAL A 56 11.13 4.29 -9.79
N ALA A 57 10.23 4.65 -8.86
CA ALA A 57 9.97 6.05 -8.52
C ALA A 57 11.22 6.71 -7.92
N ALA A 58 11.87 6.09 -6.94
CA ALA A 58 13.08 6.62 -6.32
C ALA A 58 14.17 6.89 -7.38
N LEU A 59 14.44 5.95 -8.28
CA LEU A 59 15.41 6.13 -9.36
C LEU A 59 15.03 7.29 -10.30
N GLY A 60 13.74 7.46 -10.62
CA GLY A 60 13.26 8.58 -11.44
C GLY A 60 13.35 9.95 -10.76
N PHE A 61 13.20 10.00 -9.43
CA PHE A 61 13.22 11.25 -8.66
C PHE A 61 14.59 11.62 -8.07
N VAL A 62 15.55 10.68 -7.97
CA VAL A 62 16.93 10.93 -7.50
C VAL A 62 17.64 12.07 -8.26
N PRO A 63 17.71 12.09 -9.61
CA PRO A 63 18.38 13.18 -10.32
C PRO A 63 17.67 14.52 -10.14
N MET A 64 16.34 14.51 -10.02
CA MET A 64 15.51 15.70 -9.77
C MET A 64 15.70 16.26 -8.35
N ALA A 65 15.91 15.39 -7.35
CA ALA A 65 16.20 15.79 -5.98
C ALA A 65 17.59 16.43 -5.84
N LEU A 66 18.58 15.95 -6.61
CA LEU A 66 19.95 16.43 -6.57
C LEU A 66 20.19 17.69 -7.42
N ALA A 67 19.38 17.93 -8.45
CA ALA A 67 19.53 19.09 -9.34
C ALA A 67 19.54 20.43 -8.59
N THR A 68 20.59 21.23 -8.79
CA THR A 68 20.83 22.56 -8.20
C THR A 68 20.58 23.74 -9.17
N GLY A 69 20.09 23.46 -10.39
CA GLY A 69 19.88 24.49 -11.43
C GLY A 69 18.59 25.31 -11.27
N THR A 70 18.49 26.42 -12.01
CA THR A 70 17.33 27.31 -12.03
C THR A 70 16.02 26.54 -12.29
N GLY A 71 15.03 26.65 -11.39
CA GLY A 71 13.80 25.84 -11.38
C GLY A 71 13.76 24.73 -10.31
N SER A 72 14.88 24.48 -9.62
CA SER A 72 14.97 23.52 -8.50
C SER A 72 14.09 23.87 -7.30
N GLU A 73 13.68 25.14 -7.17
CA GLU A 73 12.83 25.65 -6.07
C GLU A 73 11.45 24.99 -6.01
N VAL A 74 10.95 24.49 -7.14
CA VAL A 74 9.64 23.80 -7.21
C VAL A 74 9.80 22.29 -7.35
N GLN A 75 10.85 21.83 -8.03
CA GLN A 75 11.10 20.41 -8.29
C GLN A 75 11.60 19.63 -7.07
N ARG A 76 12.51 20.22 -6.27
CA ARG A 76 13.04 19.58 -5.06
C ARG A 76 11.97 19.28 -4.02
N PRO A 77 11.13 20.25 -3.58
CA PRO A 77 10.10 19.95 -2.58
C PRO A 77 9.08 18.91 -3.06
N LEU A 78 8.77 18.86 -4.36
CA LEU A 78 7.90 17.82 -4.92
C LEU A 78 8.55 16.44 -4.86
N ALA A 79 9.80 16.32 -5.32
CA ALA A 79 10.54 15.05 -5.28
C ALA A 79 10.69 14.51 -3.84
N THR A 80 11.03 15.38 -2.89
CA THR A 80 11.19 15.00 -1.48
C THR A 80 9.86 14.51 -0.86
N VAL A 81 8.74 15.18 -1.15
CA VAL A 81 7.41 14.75 -0.69
C VAL A 81 7.03 13.40 -1.29
N VAL A 82 7.28 13.19 -2.59
CA VAL A 82 6.97 11.93 -3.28
C VAL A 82 7.77 10.77 -2.69
N ILE A 83 9.08 10.94 -2.51
CA ILE A 83 9.95 9.91 -1.92
C ILE A 83 9.51 9.60 -0.48
N GLY A 84 9.31 10.63 0.36
CA GLY A 84 8.91 10.44 1.76
C GLY A 84 7.54 9.78 1.91
N GLY A 85 6.58 10.18 1.06
CA GLY A 85 5.24 9.60 1.07
C GLY A 85 5.19 8.16 0.54
N LEU A 86 6.02 7.81 -0.45
CA LEU A 86 6.18 6.42 -0.92
C LEU A 86 6.70 5.49 0.17
N VAL A 87 7.74 5.93 0.90
CA VAL A 87 8.29 5.17 2.04
C VAL A 87 7.22 4.99 3.12
N THR A 88 6.55 6.08 3.50
CA THR A 88 5.51 6.06 4.52
C THR A 88 4.31 5.19 4.12
N ALA A 89 3.85 5.29 2.88
CA ALA A 89 2.74 4.49 2.35
C ALA A 89 3.11 3.00 2.24
N THR A 90 4.35 2.68 1.87
CA THR A 90 4.87 1.31 1.83
C THR A 90 4.86 0.69 3.21
N LEU A 91 5.39 1.41 4.21
CA LEU A 91 5.37 0.99 5.61
C LEU A 91 3.93 0.86 6.13
N ALA A 92 3.06 1.81 5.85
CA ALA A 92 1.65 1.75 6.25
C ALA A 92 0.92 0.54 5.64
N THR A 93 1.17 0.24 4.36
CA THR A 93 0.53 -0.90 3.67
C THR A 93 1.03 -2.24 4.20
N LEU A 94 2.32 -2.36 4.52
CA LEU A 94 2.93 -3.62 4.96
C LEU A 94 2.88 -3.86 6.46
N LEU A 95 2.79 -2.81 7.29
CA LEU A 95 2.73 -2.91 8.75
C LEU A 95 1.36 -2.56 9.30
N ALA A 96 0.81 -1.40 8.92
CA ALA A 96 -0.43 -0.92 9.53
C ALA A 96 -1.65 -1.74 9.07
N LEU A 97 -1.72 -2.10 7.78
CA LEU A 97 -2.83 -2.86 7.22
C LEU A 97 -2.94 -4.31 7.74
N PRO A 98 -1.88 -5.14 7.80
CA PRO A 98 -1.99 -6.46 8.41
C PRO A 98 -2.25 -6.40 9.91
N ALA A 99 -1.70 -5.42 10.62
CA ALA A 99 -2.00 -5.21 12.04
C ALA A 99 -3.46 -4.78 12.27
N LEU A 100 -4.00 -3.87 11.44
CA LEU A 100 -5.40 -3.47 11.46
C LEU A 100 -6.33 -4.61 11.08
N PHE A 101 -5.99 -5.41 10.06
CA PHE A 101 -6.79 -6.56 9.65
C PHE A 101 -6.77 -7.68 10.71
N ALA A 102 -5.63 -7.90 11.38
CA ALA A 102 -5.56 -8.84 12.50
C ALA A 102 -6.42 -8.37 13.69
N ARG A 103 -6.55 -7.06 13.91
CA ARG A 103 -7.26 -6.50 15.06
C ARG A 103 -8.74 -6.17 14.81
N PHE A 104 -9.11 -5.85 13.58
CA PHE A 104 -10.46 -5.41 13.18
C PHE A 104 -11.07 -6.21 12.03
N GLY A 105 -10.36 -7.20 11.48
CA GLY A 105 -10.93 -8.13 10.51
C GLY A 105 -12.03 -8.93 11.20
N GLY A 106 -13.29 -8.55 10.94
CA GLY A 106 -14.45 -9.23 11.50
C GLY A 106 -14.53 -10.69 11.05
N ASP A 107 -15.02 -11.54 11.97
CA ASP A 107 -15.98 -12.61 11.73
C ASP A 107 -16.32 -12.84 10.24
N VAL A 108 -15.61 -13.66 9.45
CA VAL A 108 -16.28 -14.23 8.26
C VAL A 108 -17.21 -15.25 8.86
N ASN A 109 -18.47 -14.87 9.06
CA ASN A 109 -19.48 -15.70 9.71
C ASN A 109 -19.47 -17.11 9.10
N GLU A 110 -19.31 -18.09 9.97
CA GLU A 110 -19.40 -19.53 9.70
C GLU A 110 -20.74 -19.95 9.04
N ASP A 111 -21.70 -19.03 8.89
CA ASP A 111 -23.05 -19.28 8.38
C ASP A 111 -23.11 -19.76 6.90
N SER A 112 -22.09 -19.46 6.08
CA SER A 112 -22.07 -19.95 4.69
C SER A 112 -21.69 -21.43 4.56
N ALA A 113 -21.10 -22.04 5.60
CA ALA A 113 -20.78 -23.48 5.60
C ALA A 113 -21.98 -24.36 6.00
N ALA A 114 -23.00 -23.80 6.68
CA ALA A 114 -24.17 -24.54 7.13
C ALA A 114 -25.34 -24.55 6.12
N SER A 115 -25.35 -23.64 5.13
CA SER A 115 -26.45 -23.54 4.15
C SER A 115 -26.28 -24.46 2.92
N GLY A 116 -25.20 -25.24 2.83
CA GLY A 116 -24.92 -26.13 1.70
C GLY A 116 -25.24 -27.62 1.94
N SER A 117 -25.78 -27.98 3.11
CA SER A 117 -26.05 -29.37 3.49
C SER A 117 -27.51 -29.65 3.87
N THR A 118 -28.47 -28.88 3.34
CA THR A 118 -29.92 -29.20 3.47
C THR A 118 -30.55 -29.33 2.09
#